data_AF-A0A368GB73-F1
#
_entry.id   AF-A0A368GB73-F1
#
_cell.length_a   1.000
_cell.length_b   1.000
_cell.length_c   1.000
_cell.angle_alpha   90.00
_cell.angle_beta   90.00
_cell.angle_gamma   90.00
#
_symmetry.space_group_name_H-M   'P 1'
#
loop_
_entity.id
_entity.type
_entity.pdbx_description
1 polymer ?
#
loop_
_entity_poly.entity_id
_entity_poly.type
_entity_poly.pdbx_seq_one_letter_code
_entity_poly.pdbx_strand_id
1 'polypeptide(L)'
;MSLWLIARVLLVARRFVARTEDSHLLDTFSTMLISRFEEQSRAKLLDEPFEDIKANVRVQSEYPKEALDSAKSKLEQLFADRTKALQKLTRTAEGSARFYTTYDDSQFSIPQDESVCAKFEQLLNNSDVREASNSAARTSGVHVNIESYRCDPKVIRDFSWTGAESVEKTMAENKREDETMRHQFIGTYSGVTRMYPRRYWRIEPAPITIDLFDPKFRPWFVNAESAPKDIVFLID
;
A
#
# COMPACT_ATOMS: atom_id res chain seq x y z
N MET A 1 8.10 -56.48 -45.61
CA MET A 1 8.00 -55.34 -44.66
C MET A 1 7.11 -55.69 -43.45
N SER A 2 7.19 -56.92 -42.93
CA SER A 2 6.19 -57.46 -41.98
C SER A 2 6.63 -57.48 -40.51
N LEU A 3 7.68 -56.73 -40.15
CA LEU A 3 8.19 -56.67 -38.77
C LEU A 3 7.86 -55.37 -38.02
N TRP A 4 7.43 -54.31 -38.74
CA TRP A 4 7.12 -53.02 -38.12
C TRP A 4 5.65 -52.85 -37.68
N LEU A 5 4.73 -53.70 -38.17
CA LEU A 5 3.33 -53.67 -37.74
C LEU A 5 3.08 -54.41 -36.41
N ILE A 6 3.93 -55.38 -36.05
CA ILE A 6 3.75 -56.21 -34.85
C ILE A 6 4.16 -55.43 -33.58
N ALA A 7 5.14 -54.53 -33.69
CA ALA A 7 5.62 -53.73 -32.55
C ALA A 7 4.63 -52.63 -32.11
N ARG A 8 3.78 -52.11 -33.01
CA ARG A 8 2.79 -51.06 -32.67
C ARG A 8 1.48 -51.60 -32.10
N VAL A 9 1.12 -52.86 -32.36
CA VAL A 9 -0.08 -53.47 -31.78
C VAL A 9 0.15 -53.89 -30.32
N LEU A 10 1.40 -54.20 -29.94
CA LEU A 10 1.75 -54.54 -28.56
C LEU A 10 1.76 -53.34 -27.59
N LEU A 11 1.84 -52.10 -28.12
CA LEU A 11 1.91 -50.87 -27.31
C LEU A 11 0.55 -50.16 -27.14
N VAL A 12 -0.47 -50.50 -27.94
CA VAL A 12 -1.81 -49.84 -27.85
C VAL A 12 -2.88 -50.76 -27.23
N ALA A 13 -2.62 -52.06 -27.08
CA ALA A 13 -3.57 -53.02 -26.50
C ALA A 13 -3.28 -53.44 -25.05
N ARG A 14 -2.29 -52.84 -24.37
CA ARG A 14 -2.23 -52.90 -22.90
C ARG A 14 -3.04 -51.76 -22.32
N ARG A 15 -4.37 -51.90 -22.35
CA ARG A 15 -5.15 -51.39 -21.22
C ARG A 15 -4.52 -52.02 -19.99
N PHE A 16 -3.82 -51.23 -19.19
CA PHE A 16 -3.46 -51.60 -17.83
C PHE A 16 -4.78 -51.76 -17.07
N VAL A 17 -5.44 -52.89 -17.29
CA VAL A 17 -6.51 -53.36 -16.43
C VAL A 17 -5.76 -53.79 -15.18
N ALA A 18 -5.82 -52.94 -14.14
CA ALA A 18 -5.26 -53.25 -12.84
C ALA A 18 -5.69 -54.67 -12.47
N ARG A 19 -4.72 -55.58 -12.36
CA ARG A 19 -5.01 -56.94 -11.92
C ARG A 19 -5.36 -56.87 -10.43
N THR A 20 -6.16 -57.81 -9.95
CA THR A 20 -6.44 -57.97 -8.52
C THR A 20 -5.16 -58.09 -7.68
N GLU A 21 -4.09 -58.64 -8.27
CA GLU A 21 -2.74 -58.68 -7.70
C GLU A 21 -2.11 -57.27 -7.53
N ASP A 22 -2.34 -56.35 -8.46
CA ASP A 22 -1.86 -54.96 -8.36
C ASP A 22 -2.58 -54.21 -7.22
N SER A 23 -3.87 -54.50 -7.01
CA SER A 23 -4.64 -53.95 -5.87
C SER A 23 -4.06 -54.41 -4.53
N HIS A 24 -3.75 -55.70 -4.40
CA HIS A 24 -3.19 -56.24 -3.16
C HIS A 24 -1.78 -55.67 -2.87
N LEU A 25 -0.96 -55.47 -3.90
CA LEU A 25 0.36 -54.85 -3.76
C LEU A 25 0.26 -53.37 -3.37
N LEU A 26 -0.69 -52.62 -3.93
CA LEU A 26 -0.96 -51.24 -3.56
C LEU A 26 -1.47 -51.11 -2.13
N ASP A 27 -2.35 -52.00 -1.69
CA ASP A 27 -2.84 -52.03 -0.30
C ASP A 27 -1.71 -52.36 0.67
N THR A 28 -0.86 -53.32 0.32
CA THR A 28 0.32 -53.69 1.12
C THR A 28 1.30 -52.53 1.24
N PHE A 29 1.61 -51.86 0.11
CA PHE A 29 2.51 -50.70 0.09
C PHE A 29 1.92 -49.50 0.85
N SER A 30 0.63 -49.23 0.68
CA SER A 30 -0.09 -48.19 1.43
C SER A 30 -0.02 -48.45 2.94
N THR A 31 -0.24 -49.69 3.37
CA THR A 31 -0.16 -50.08 4.77
C THR A 31 1.25 -49.90 5.33
N MET A 32 2.28 -50.29 4.58
CA MET A 32 3.69 -50.06 4.96
C MET A 32 4.00 -48.56 5.09
N LEU A 33 3.52 -47.75 4.14
CA LEU A 33 3.76 -46.31 4.14
C LEU A 33 3.10 -45.64 5.34
N ILE A 34 1.82 -45.96 5.62
CA ILE A 34 1.08 -45.44 6.78
C ILE A 34 1.77 -45.88 8.07
N SER A 35 2.13 -47.16 8.20
CA SER A 35 2.83 -47.66 9.38
C SER A 35 4.16 -46.94 9.63
N ARG A 36 4.95 -46.74 8.57
CA ARG A 36 6.23 -46.04 8.68
C ARG A 36 6.02 -44.55 8.99
N PHE A 37 5.00 -43.93 8.40
CA PHE A 37 4.64 -42.54 8.69
C PHE A 37 4.18 -42.37 10.14
N GLU A 38 3.32 -43.24 10.68
CA GLU A 38 2.88 -43.19 12.08
C GLU A 38 4.06 -43.39 13.05
N GLU A 39 4.95 -44.35 12.76
CA GLU A 39 6.14 -44.63 13.57
C GLU A 39 7.11 -43.44 13.59
N GLN A 40 7.35 -42.81 12.43
CA GLN A 40 8.30 -41.70 12.32
C GLN A 40 7.71 -40.36 12.78
N SER A 41 6.42 -40.09 12.47
CA SER A 41 5.74 -38.86 12.89
C SER A 41 5.51 -38.81 14.39
N ARG A 42 5.42 -39.97 15.06
CA ARG A 42 5.17 -40.10 16.50
C ARG A 42 3.95 -39.31 16.96
N ALA A 43 2.98 -39.09 16.07
CA ALA A 43 1.80 -38.25 16.35
C ALA A 43 1.01 -38.78 17.56
N LYS A 44 0.95 -40.11 17.75
CA LYS A 44 0.30 -40.76 18.90
C LYS A 44 0.90 -40.38 20.26
N LEU A 45 2.14 -39.89 20.31
CA LEU A 45 2.73 -39.37 21.56
C LEU A 45 2.11 -38.03 21.98
N LEU A 46 1.37 -37.35 21.10
CA LEU A 46 0.71 -36.09 21.39
C LEU A 46 -0.70 -36.29 21.96
N ASP A 47 -1.31 -37.46 21.79
CA ASP A 47 -2.69 -37.72 22.22
C ASP A 47 -2.84 -37.62 23.74
N GLU A 48 -1.94 -38.25 24.50
CA GLU A 48 -1.95 -38.26 25.97
C GLU A 48 -1.70 -36.85 26.55
N PRO A 49 -0.64 -36.11 26.18
CA PRO A 49 -0.45 -34.73 26.61
C PRO A 49 -1.57 -33.78 26.16
N PHE A 50 -2.20 -34.04 25.00
CA PHE A 50 -3.29 -33.21 24.51
C PHE A 50 -4.57 -33.39 25.33
N GLU A 51 -4.89 -34.61 25.76
CA GLU A 51 -6.04 -34.87 26.65
C GLU A 51 -5.87 -34.21 28.02
N ASP A 52 -4.65 -34.16 28.58
CA ASP A 52 -4.35 -33.43 29.82
C ASP A 52 -4.64 -31.92 29.69
N ILE A 53 -4.36 -31.35 28.51
CA ILE A 53 -4.54 -29.92 28.22
C ILE A 53 -5.98 -29.60 27.81
N LYS A 54 -6.72 -30.58 27.27
CA LYS A 54 -8.08 -30.41 26.75
C LYS A 54 -9.06 -29.89 27.79
N ALA A 55 -8.90 -30.26 29.06
CA ALA A 55 -9.71 -29.74 30.17
C ALA A 55 -9.52 -28.21 30.38
N ASN A 56 -8.36 -27.68 29.99
CA ASN A 56 -8.00 -26.27 30.09
C ASN A 56 -8.24 -25.50 28.77
N VAL A 57 -8.63 -26.18 27.69
CA VAL A 57 -8.88 -25.58 26.37
C VAL A 57 -10.37 -25.50 26.11
N ARG A 58 -10.84 -24.28 25.86
CA ARG A 58 -12.23 -24.04 25.47
C ARG A 58 -12.36 -24.16 23.95
N VAL A 59 -12.95 -25.26 23.49
CA VAL A 59 -13.35 -25.40 22.08
C VAL A 59 -14.55 -24.48 21.82
N GLN A 60 -14.42 -23.58 20.85
CA GLN A 60 -15.49 -22.68 20.43
C GLN A 60 -15.88 -23.00 18.99
N SER A 61 -17.17 -23.01 18.72
CA SER A 61 -17.68 -23.09 17.34
C SER A 61 -17.59 -21.72 16.69
N GLU A 62 -16.83 -21.62 15.61
CA GLU A 62 -16.79 -20.45 14.73
C GLU A 62 -17.88 -20.60 13.68
N TYR A 63 -18.76 -19.60 13.58
CA TYR A 63 -19.79 -19.56 12.56
C TYR A 63 -19.38 -18.58 11.45
N PRO A 64 -19.15 -19.07 10.20
CA PRO A 64 -18.55 -18.25 9.15
C PRO A 64 -19.35 -16.99 8.77
N LYS A 65 -20.68 -17.05 8.88
CA LYS A 65 -21.55 -15.92 8.50
C LYS A 65 -21.40 -14.76 9.48
N GLU A 66 -21.43 -15.05 10.78
CA GLU A 66 -21.30 -14.10 11.86
C GLU A 66 -19.90 -13.47 11.86
N ALA A 67 -18.87 -14.27 11.61
CA ALA A 67 -17.51 -13.77 11.43
C ALA A 67 -17.41 -12.81 10.23
N LEU A 68 -18.06 -13.16 9.11
CA LEU A 68 -18.10 -12.31 7.91
C LEU A 68 -18.86 -11.00 8.16
N ASP A 69 -20.02 -11.06 8.80
CA ASP A 69 -20.83 -9.88 9.12
C ASP A 69 -20.07 -8.95 10.09
N SER A 70 -19.37 -9.51 11.07
CA SER A 70 -18.48 -8.77 11.98
C SER A 70 -17.32 -8.09 11.23
N ALA A 71 -16.65 -8.82 10.33
CA ALA A 71 -15.55 -8.27 9.54
C ALA A 71 -16.02 -7.16 8.60
N LYS A 72 -17.18 -7.35 7.95
CA LYS A 72 -17.83 -6.34 7.11
C LYS A 72 -18.13 -5.08 7.89
N SER A 73 -18.78 -5.19 9.06
CA SER A 73 -19.13 -4.05 9.92
C SER A 73 -17.89 -3.26 10.34
N LYS A 74 -16.80 -3.93 10.71
CA LYS A 74 -15.52 -3.29 11.05
C LYS A 74 -14.89 -2.56 9.86
N LEU A 75 -14.96 -3.14 8.66
CA LEU A 75 -14.47 -2.49 7.44
C LEU A 75 -15.30 -1.26 7.07
N GLU A 76 -16.62 -1.34 7.16
CA GLU A 76 -17.52 -0.21 6.93
C GLU A 76 -17.21 0.94 7.88
N GLN A 77 -17.00 0.65 9.17
CA GLN A 77 -16.59 1.66 10.15
C GLN A 77 -15.22 2.26 9.79
N LEU A 78 -14.22 1.43 9.46
CA LEU A 78 -12.89 1.89 9.06
C LEU A 78 -12.97 2.85 7.86
N PHE A 79 -13.74 2.50 6.83
CA PHE A 79 -13.90 3.36 5.65
C PHE A 79 -14.68 4.63 5.95
N ALA A 80 -15.70 4.57 6.81
CA ALA A 80 -16.46 5.75 7.23
C ALA A 80 -15.57 6.75 8.00
N ASP A 81 -14.76 6.27 8.94
CA ASP A 81 -13.84 7.09 9.72
C ASP A 81 -12.75 7.73 8.83
N ARG A 82 -12.19 6.95 7.89
CA ARG A 82 -11.23 7.44 6.89
C ARG A 82 -11.83 8.50 5.97
N THR A 83 -13.07 8.29 5.53
CA THR A 83 -13.79 9.23 4.67
C THR A 83 -14.06 10.54 5.41
N LYS A 84 -14.47 10.46 6.68
CA LYS A 84 -14.69 11.64 7.53
C LYS A 84 -13.40 12.44 7.73
N ALA A 85 -12.29 11.77 8.02
CA ALA A 85 -10.97 12.40 8.16
C ALA A 85 -10.53 13.09 6.86
N LEU A 86 -10.74 12.44 5.71
CA LEU A 86 -10.45 13.01 4.39
C LEU A 86 -11.30 14.26 4.12
N GLN A 87 -12.62 14.19 4.32
CA GLN A 87 -13.52 15.34 4.13
C GLN A 87 -13.16 16.53 5.02
N LYS A 88 -12.77 16.26 6.28
CA LYS A 88 -12.29 17.28 7.22
C LYS A 88 -11.03 17.96 6.67
N LEU A 89 -10.06 17.18 6.21
CA LEU A 89 -8.82 17.70 5.62
C LEU A 89 -9.09 18.50 4.34
N THR A 90 -9.96 18.01 3.45
CA THR A 90 -10.35 18.71 2.21
C THR A 90 -10.95 20.08 2.50
N ARG A 91 -11.92 20.19 3.41
CA ARG A 91 -12.54 21.49 3.77
C ARG A 91 -11.51 22.48 4.32
N THR A 92 -10.61 22.02 5.18
CA THR A 92 -9.55 22.87 5.73
C THR A 92 -8.55 23.29 4.65
N ALA A 93 -8.18 22.37 3.76
CA ALA A 93 -7.30 22.62 2.64
C ALA A 93 -7.89 23.67 1.68
N GLU A 94 -9.16 23.53 1.29
CA GLU A 94 -9.87 24.51 0.44
C GLU A 94 -9.96 25.88 1.12
N GLY A 95 -10.27 25.91 2.42
CA GLY A 95 -10.30 27.14 3.22
C GLY A 95 -8.94 27.83 3.28
N SER A 96 -7.85 27.06 3.46
CA SER A 96 -6.49 27.57 3.42
C SER A 96 -6.14 28.11 2.04
N ALA A 97 -6.32 27.30 1.00
CA ALA A 97 -5.98 27.64 -0.38
C ALA A 97 -6.69 28.90 -0.86
N ARG A 98 -7.93 29.17 -0.42
CA ARG A 98 -8.70 30.36 -0.80
C ARG A 98 -7.96 31.68 -0.53
N PHE A 99 -7.19 31.77 0.55
CA PHE A 99 -6.40 32.98 0.86
C PHE A 99 -5.25 33.18 -0.13
N TYR A 100 -4.80 32.10 -0.78
CA TYR A 100 -3.72 32.09 -1.76
C TYR A 100 -4.23 32.08 -3.21
N THR A 101 -5.54 31.89 -3.47
CA THR A 101 -6.14 31.94 -4.82
C THR A 101 -6.48 33.36 -5.28
N THR A 102 -6.68 34.30 -4.36
CA THR A 102 -6.92 35.72 -4.69
C THR A 102 -5.64 36.47 -5.12
N TYR A 103 -4.52 35.76 -5.15
CA TYR A 103 -3.24 36.26 -5.63
C TYR A 103 -3.25 36.28 -7.16
N ASP A 104 -3.15 37.49 -7.70
CA ASP A 104 -2.97 37.74 -9.12
C ASP A 104 -1.69 37.03 -9.62
N ASP A 105 -1.83 36.09 -10.56
CA ASP A 105 -0.71 35.45 -11.24
C ASP A 105 0.24 36.50 -11.87
N SER A 106 -0.23 37.74 -12.09
CA SER A 106 0.58 38.87 -12.56
C SER A 106 1.55 39.46 -11.51
N GLN A 107 1.33 39.27 -10.20
CA GLN A 107 2.34 39.66 -9.17
C GLN A 107 3.56 38.74 -9.16
N PHE A 108 3.47 37.63 -9.90
CA PHE A 108 4.56 36.69 -10.13
C PHE A 108 4.88 36.51 -11.62
N SER A 109 4.46 37.45 -12.47
CA SER A 109 5.27 37.82 -13.64
C SER A 109 6.56 38.44 -13.15
N ILE A 110 7.52 37.56 -12.80
CA ILE A 110 8.91 37.77 -12.44
C ILE A 110 9.27 39.22 -12.03
N PRO A 111 9.45 39.43 -10.72
CA PRO A 111 10.79 39.79 -10.26
C PRO A 111 11.36 38.65 -9.40
N GLN A 112 12.52 38.13 -9.82
CA GLN A 112 13.39 37.25 -9.04
C GLN A 112 13.93 38.03 -7.82
N ASP A 113 13.09 38.35 -6.84
CA ASP A 113 13.62 38.79 -5.55
C ASP A 113 14.27 37.55 -4.91
N GLU A 114 15.58 37.42 -5.12
CA GLU A 114 16.43 36.34 -4.61
C GLU A 114 16.22 36.14 -3.10
N SER A 115 15.84 37.20 -2.38
CA SER A 115 15.53 37.14 -0.95
C SER A 115 14.27 36.31 -0.63
N VAL A 116 13.27 36.27 -1.51
CA VAL A 116 12.06 35.47 -1.33
C VAL A 116 12.37 33.99 -1.51
N CYS A 117 13.12 33.63 -2.56
CA CYS A 117 13.51 32.23 -2.73
C CYS A 117 14.46 31.77 -1.62
N ALA A 118 15.42 32.60 -1.21
CA ALA A 118 16.33 32.25 -0.11
C ALA A 118 15.57 31.94 1.20
N LYS A 119 14.55 32.75 1.53
CA LYS A 119 13.66 32.49 2.68
C LYS A 119 12.86 31.19 2.49
N PHE A 120 12.34 30.95 1.30
CA PHE A 120 11.59 29.74 0.98
C PHE A 120 12.45 28.48 1.12
N GLU A 121 13.66 28.45 0.54
CA GLU A 121 14.58 27.30 0.64
C GLU A 121 14.94 27.00 2.10
N GLN A 122 15.12 28.03 2.95
CA GLN A 122 15.34 27.83 4.38
C GLN A 122 14.15 27.13 5.06
N LEU A 123 12.91 27.54 4.74
CA LEU A 123 11.69 26.92 5.27
C LEU A 123 11.49 25.50 4.73
N LEU A 124 11.79 25.30 3.44
CA LEU A 124 11.72 23.99 2.80
C LEU A 124 12.69 23.02 3.47
N ASN A 125 13.96 23.39 3.67
CA ASN A 125 14.97 22.53 4.31
C ASN A 125 14.56 22.06 5.72
N ASN A 126 13.85 22.91 6.47
CA ASN A 126 13.35 22.53 7.80
C ASN A 126 12.28 21.43 7.74
N SER A 127 11.58 21.29 6.62
CA SER A 127 10.48 20.35 6.40
C SER A 127 10.75 19.30 5.32
N ASP A 128 11.90 19.36 4.63
CA ASP A 128 12.24 18.49 3.51
C ASP A 128 12.30 17.02 3.98
N VAL A 129 11.55 16.15 3.33
CA VAL A 129 11.53 14.72 3.65
C VAL A 129 12.86 14.04 3.35
N ARG A 130 13.71 14.64 2.51
CA ARG A 130 15.07 14.15 2.23
C ARG A 130 16.03 14.36 3.39
N GLU A 131 15.65 15.15 4.38
CA GLU A 131 16.42 15.37 5.60
C GLU A 131 15.80 14.60 6.78
N ALA A 132 16.63 13.88 7.52
CA ALA A 132 16.19 13.15 8.70
C ALA A 132 15.83 14.13 9.84
N SER A 133 14.73 13.86 10.56
CA SER A 133 14.28 14.71 11.66
C SER A 133 13.81 13.90 12.87
N ASN A 134 14.24 14.31 14.06
CA ASN A 134 13.81 13.72 15.34
C ASN A 134 12.36 14.10 15.70
N SER A 135 11.81 15.14 15.07
CA SER A 135 10.42 15.58 15.26
C SER A 135 9.45 15.02 14.22
N ALA A 136 9.91 14.05 13.42
CA ALA A 136 9.19 13.54 12.27
C ALA A 136 7.77 13.04 12.58
N ALA A 137 7.54 12.48 13.78
CA ALA A 137 6.22 11.99 14.20
C ALA A 137 5.20 13.11 14.51
N ARG A 138 5.64 14.36 14.73
CA ARG A 138 4.80 15.47 15.22
C ARG A 138 4.56 16.57 14.18
N THR A 139 5.33 16.59 13.10
CA THR A 139 5.22 17.59 12.03
C THR A 139 4.94 16.90 10.71
N SER A 140 4.42 17.64 9.72
CA SER A 140 4.45 17.16 8.34
C SER A 140 5.85 17.32 7.73
N GLY A 141 6.05 16.66 6.59
CA GLY A 141 7.21 16.82 5.73
C GLY A 141 6.78 17.18 4.33
N VAL A 142 7.67 17.84 3.58
CA VAL A 142 7.43 18.25 2.20
C VAL A 142 8.42 17.58 1.27
N HIS A 143 7.91 17.09 0.14
CA HIS A 143 8.66 16.67 -1.02
C HIS A 143 8.34 17.60 -2.19
N VAL A 144 9.37 18.02 -2.92
CA VAL A 144 9.23 18.72 -4.20
C VAL A 144 9.87 17.83 -5.26
N ASN A 145 9.11 17.47 -6.29
CA ASN A 145 9.58 16.70 -7.44
C ASN A 145 10.74 17.42 -8.16
N ILE A 146 11.58 16.64 -8.84
CA ILE A 146 12.79 17.18 -9.48
C ILE A 146 12.50 18.09 -10.68
N GLU A 147 11.38 17.86 -11.37
CA GLU A 147 10.97 18.63 -12.55
C GLU A 147 10.42 20.03 -12.20
N SER A 148 10.04 20.26 -10.95
CA SER A 148 9.52 21.56 -10.53
C SER A 148 10.63 22.44 -10.00
N TYR A 149 10.70 23.66 -10.54
CA TYR A 149 11.62 24.67 -10.03
C TYR A 149 11.16 25.12 -8.64
N ARG A 150 12.02 24.93 -7.63
CA ARG A 150 11.71 25.22 -6.23
C ARG A 150 11.32 26.69 -5.98
N CYS A 151 11.99 27.64 -6.64
CA CYS A 151 11.64 29.05 -6.54
C CYS A 151 10.46 29.46 -7.45
N ASP A 152 9.77 28.52 -8.11
CA ASP A 152 8.57 28.84 -8.88
C ASP A 152 7.51 29.39 -7.91
N PRO A 153 6.92 30.55 -8.21
CA PRO A 153 5.86 31.15 -7.41
C PRO A 153 4.70 30.19 -7.06
N LYS A 154 4.35 29.28 -7.97
CA LYS A 154 3.32 28.26 -7.77
C LYS A 154 3.77 27.23 -6.72
N VAL A 155 5.04 26.85 -6.72
CA VAL A 155 5.63 25.94 -5.72
C VAL A 155 5.65 26.61 -4.35
N ILE A 156 6.10 27.87 -4.27
CA ILE A 156 6.14 28.64 -3.02
C ILE A 156 4.73 28.82 -2.44
N ARG A 157 3.76 29.18 -3.30
CA ARG A 157 2.34 29.28 -2.93
C ARG A 157 1.82 27.95 -2.40
N ASP A 158 2.05 26.86 -3.13
CA ASP A 158 1.53 25.54 -2.76
C ASP A 158 2.18 24.99 -1.49
N PHE A 159 3.47 25.22 -1.29
CA PHE A 159 4.13 24.96 -0.02
C PHE A 159 3.48 25.71 1.15
N SER A 160 3.13 26.98 0.93
CA SER A 160 2.59 27.87 1.96
C SER A 160 1.19 27.45 2.40
N TRP A 161 0.25 27.28 1.48
CA TRP A 161 -1.14 26.98 1.85
C TRP A 161 -1.30 25.55 2.38
N THR A 162 -0.52 24.59 1.86
CA THR A 162 -0.53 23.21 2.38
C THR A 162 0.06 23.12 3.78
N GLY A 163 1.00 24.01 4.11
CA GLY A 163 1.65 24.11 5.43
C GLY A 163 0.99 25.06 6.41
N ALA A 164 -0.20 25.58 6.09
CA ALA A 164 -0.94 26.44 7.01
C ALA A 164 -1.27 25.70 8.31
N GLU A 165 -1.25 26.43 9.43
CA GLU A 165 -1.47 25.86 10.77
C GLU A 165 -2.78 25.06 10.86
N SER A 166 -3.84 25.54 10.21
CA SER A 166 -5.14 24.85 10.17
C SER A 166 -5.04 23.46 9.52
N VAL A 167 -4.28 23.34 8.43
CA VAL A 167 -4.08 22.09 7.68
C VAL A 167 -3.23 21.12 8.50
N GLU A 168 -2.10 21.58 9.05
CA GLU A 168 -1.23 20.79 9.93
C GLU A 168 -1.99 20.26 11.16
N LYS A 169 -2.74 21.14 11.82
CA LYS A 169 -3.58 20.78 12.97
C LYS A 169 -4.62 19.74 12.61
N THR A 170 -5.27 19.89 11.45
CA THR A 170 -6.25 18.91 10.97
C THR A 170 -5.60 17.53 10.74
N MET A 171 -4.43 17.47 10.11
CA MET A 171 -3.70 16.21 9.93
C MET A 171 -3.30 15.58 11.27
N ALA A 172 -2.82 16.38 12.22
CA ALA A 172 -2.47 15.91 13.56
C ALA A 172 -3.69 15.38 14.33
N GLU A 173 -4.81 16.10 14.29
CA GLU A 173 -6.07 15.70 14.91
C GLU A 173 -6.59 14.40 14.30
N ASN A 174 -6.60 14.29 12.97
CA ASN A 174 -6.98 13.07 12.27
C ASN A 174 -6.16 11.86 12.77
N LYS A 175 -4.83 12.01 12.88
CA LYS A 175 -3.94 10.94 13.37
C LYS A 175 -4.15 10.62 14.85
N ARG A 176 -4.54 11.61 15.66
CA ARG A 176 -4.87 11.42 17.08
C ARG A 176 -6.24 10.74 17.27
N GLU A 177 -7.20 11.04 16.41
CA GLU A 177 -8.52 10.40 16.42
C GLU A 177 -8.45 8.94 15.94
N ASP A 178 -7.55 8.63 15.01
CA ASP A 178 -7.29 7.26 14.57
C ASP A 178 -5.79 6.94 14.45
N GLU A 179 -5.28 6.26 15.48
CA GLU A 179 -3.87 5.85 15.56
C GLU A 179 -3.47 4.84 14.47
N THR A 180 -4.43 4.09 13.90
CA THR A 180 -4.16 3.12 12.83
C THR A 180 -3.86 3.79 11.49
N MET A 181 -4.14 5.10 11.37
CA MET A 181 -3.87 5.88 10.17
C MET A 181 -2.39 5.96 9.88
N ARG A 182 -1.94 5.42 8.75
CA ARG A 182 -0.51 5.40 8.42
C ARG A 182 0.02 6.79 8.08
N HIS A 183 -0.52 7.37 7.01
CA HIS A 183 -0.07 8.64 6.46
C HIS A 183 -1.23 9.40 5.82
N GLN A 184 -1.13 10.71 5.84
CA GLN A 184 -2.00 11.64 5.11
C GLN A 184 -1.13 12.41 4.13
N PHE A 185 -1.66 12.67 2.93
CA PHE A 185 -0.92 13.32 1.85
C PHE A 185 -1.76 14.42 1.21
N ILE A 186 -1.13 15.52 0.85
CA ILE A 186 -1.66 16.51 -0.10
C ILE A 186 -0.66 16.59 -1.24
N GLY A 187 -1.09 16.24 -2.45
CA GLY A 187 -0.34 16.48 -3.68
C GLY A 187 -0.90 17.69 -4.41
N THR A 188 -0.03 18.43 -5.10
CA THR A 188 -0.40 19.63 -5.85
C THR A 188 0.12 19.55 -7.29
N TYR A 189 -0.48 20.32 -8.20
CA TYR A 189 -0.05 20.38 -9.60
C TYR A 189 1.33 21.03 -9.79
N SER A 190 1.77 21.87 -8.85
CA SER A 190 3.14 22.39 -8.82
C SER A 190 4.18 21.33 -8.44
N GLY A 191 3.76 20.11 -8.07
CA GLY A 191 4.65 19.01 -7.72
C GLY A 191 5.08 18.98 -6.24
N VAL A 192 4.53 19.88 -5.42
CA VAL A 192 4.64 19.80 -3.95
C VAL A 192 3.78 18.65 -3.43
N THR A 193 4.39 17.78 -2.63
CA THR A 193 3.70 16.74 -1.85
C THR A 193 3.98 16.93 -0.37
N ARG A 194 2.95 17.26 0.41
CA ARG A 194 3.05 17.34 1.87
C ARG A 194 2.51 16.07 2.50
N MET A 195 3.22 15.52 3.49
CA MET A 195 2.86 14.28 4.16
C MET A 195 2.93 14.38 5.68
N TYR A 196 1.94 13.82 6.37
CA TYR A 196 1.92 13.73 7.84
C TYR A 196 1.68 12.28 8.30
N PRO A 197 2.43 11.80 9.31
CA PRO A 197 3.62 12.43 9.90
C PRO A 197 4.77 12.46 8.89
N ARG A 198 5.71 13.40 9.07
CA ARG A 198 6.95 13.45 8.30
C ARG A 198 7.65 12.10 8.41
N ARG A 199 8.25 11.66 7.31
CA ARG A 199 9.17 10.51 7.30
C ARG A 199 10.35 10.83 6.40
N TYR A 200 11.50 10.27 6.78
CA TYR A 200 12.68 10.32 5.95
C TYR A 200 12.42 9.56 4.64
N TRP A 201 12.56 10.26 3.52
CA TRP A 201 12.32 9.76 2.17
C TRP A 201 13.56 8.99 1.69
N ARG A 202 13.49 7.66 1.80
CA ARG A 202 14.58 6.78 1.38
C ARG A 202 14.48 6.51 -0.12
N ILE A 203 15.51 6.88 -0.85
CA ILE A 203 15.70 6.51 -2.25
C ILE A 203 16.80 5.45 -2.26
N GLU A 204 16.49 4.23 -2.67
CA GLU A 204 17.44 3.11 -2.71
C GLU A 204 17.61 2.61 -4.14
N PRO A 205 18.86 2.37 -4.62
CA PRO A 205 20.15 2.55 -3.94
C PRO A 205 20.67 4.02 -3.90
N ALA A 206 21.13 4.45 -2.72
CA ALA A 206 21.34 5.85 -2.34
C ALA A 206 22.66 6.55 -2.79
N PRO A 207 23.31 6.17 -3.90
CA PRO A 207 24.03 7.23 -4.63
C PRO A 207 23.75 7.27 -6.13
N ILE A 208 23.04 6.30 -6.70
CA ILE A 208 22.86 6.19 -8.16
C ILE A 208 21.48 6.71 -8.58
N THR A 209 20.51 6.64 -7.67
CA THR A 209 19.10 6.81 -8.03
C THR A 209 18.64 8.23 -7.76
N ILE A 210 18.24 8.92 -8.84
CA ILE A 210 17.55 10.20 -8.78
C ILE A 210 16.08 9.93 -8.41
N ASP A 211 15.55 10.75 -7.52
CA ASP A 211 14.15 10.67 -7.12
C ASP A 211 13.23 11.24 -8.20
N LEU A 212 12.59 10.34 -8.95
CA LEU A 212 11.59 10.67 -9.97
C LEU A 212 10.16 10.71 -9.40
N PHE A 213 10.01 10.85 -8.08
CA PHE A 213 8.69 10.95 -7.50
C PHE A 213 8.00 12.25 -7.93
N ASP A 214 6.84 12.11 -8.55
CA ASP A 214 5.90 13.20 -8.82
C ASP A 214 4.49 12.73 -8.38
N PRO A 215 3.73 13.52 -7.61
CA PRO A 215 2.37 13.16 -7.21
C PRO A 215 1.42 13.02 -8.41
N LYS A 216 1.59 13.80 -9.48
CA LYS A 216 0.67 13.84 -10.63
C LYS A 216 0.63 12.52 -11.40
N PHE A 217 1.71 11.74 -11.35
CA PHE A 217 1.78 10.42 -12.00
C PHE A 217 1.33 9.28 -11.09
N ARG A 218 0.89 9.56 -9.86
CA ARG A 218 0.48 8.52 -8.93
C ARG A 218 -0.96 8.11 -9.18
N PRO A 219 -1.27 6.80 -9.18
CA PRO A 219 -2.64 6.33 -9.41
C PRO A 219 -3.68 6.98 -8.48
N TRP A 220 -3.32 7.23 -7.21
CA TRP A 220 -4.24 7.88 -6.26
C TRP A 220 -4.55 9.33 -6.64
N PHE A 221 -3.62 10.05 -7.28
CA PHE A 221 -3.81 11.41 -7.73
C PHE A 221 -4.66 11.42 -9.02
N VAL A 222 -4.27 10.60 -10.01
CA VAL A 222 -4.96 10.48 -11.29
C VAL A 222 -6.43 10.04 -11.11
N ASN A 223 -6.67 9.07 -10.23
CA ASN A 223 -8.03 8.58 -9.93
C ASN A 223 -8.89 9.62 -9.19
N ALA A 224 -8.27 10.58 -8.49
CA ALA A 224 -8.98 11.67 -7.82
C ALA A 224 -9.23 12.85 -8.77
N GLU A 225 -8.35 13.05 -9.75
CA GLU A 225 -8.45 14.14 -10.73
C GLU A 225 -9.56 13.91 -11.75
N SER A 226 -9.76 12.67 -12.20
CA SER A 226 -10.79 12.40 -13.21
C SER A 226 -11.42 11.02 -13.11
N ALA A 227 -12.66 10.93 -13.58
CA ALA A 227 -13.37 9.66 -13.71
C ALA A 227 -12.68 8.73 -14.73
N PRO A 228 -12.90 7.39 -14.66
CA PRO A 228 -12.38 6.44 -15.64
C PRO A 228 -12.75 6.84 -17.08
N LYS A 229 -11.81 6.66 -18.01
CA LYS A 229 -11.96 7.05 -19.43
C LYS A 229 -11.46 5.92 -20.32
N ASP A 230 -12.16 5.69 -21.42
CA ASP A 230 -11.70 4.84 -22.51
C ASP A 230 -10.84 5.68 -23.48
N ILE A 231 -9.59 5.27 -23.69
CA ILE A 231 -8.61 6.02 -24.48
C ILE A 231 -8.16 5.15 -25.66
N VAL A 232 -8.15 5.73 -26.87
CA VAL A 232 -7.57 5.12 -28.07
C VAL A 232 -6.39 5.97 -28.53
N PHE A 233 -5.19 5.39 -28.54
CA PHE A 233 -4.01 6.02 -29.11
C PHE A 233 -3.96 5.69 -30.61
N LEU A 234 -4.14 6.71 -31.45
CA LEU A 234 -3.91 6.61 -32.89
C LEU A 234 -2.50 7.11 -33.17
N ILE A 235 -1.67 6.23 -33.71
CA ILE A 235 -0.30 6.51 -34.11
C ILE A 235 -0.27 6.34 -35.63
N ASP A 236 0.18 7.38 -36.33
CA ASP A 236 0.46 7.35 -37.77
C ASP A 236 1.71 6.49 -38.05
#